data_AF-A0A7L8KB93-F1
#
_entry.id   AF-A0A7L8KB93-F1
#
_cell.length_a   1.000
_cell.length_b   1.000
_cell.length_c   1.000
_cell.angle_alpha   90.00
_cell.angle_beta   90.00
_cell.angle_gamma   90.00
#
_symmetry.space_group_name_H-M   'P 1'
#
loop_
_entity.id
_entity.type
_entity.pdbx_description
1 polymer ?
#
loop_
_entity_poly.entity_id
_entity_poly.type
_entity_poly.pdbx_seq_one_letter_code
_entity_poly.pdbx_strand_id
1 'polypeptide(L)'
;MPIKMSFITCAFLLIGGCAAQPEQSDTTDNVALNDKTRQVNAVETPTKSPTAMQILKSSGLMPDDNYVSADFIPNSDNTMIVADIRDVPCKMIFRYITTTNGDYWMPNQIGCSP
;
A
#
# COMPACT_ATOMS: atom_id res chain seq x y z
N MET A 1 5.56 41.98 42.12
CA MET A 1 4.20 41.60 42.57
C MET A 1 3.18 42.04 41.52
N PRO A 2 2.18 41.24 41.13
CA PRO A 2 2.10 39.78 41.04
C PRO A 2 1.95 39.29 39.57
N ILE A 3 2.32 38.02 39.42
CA ILE A 3 2.21 37.14 38.24
C ILE A 3 0.74 36.70 38.10
N LYS A 4 0.22 36.60 36.88
CA LYS A 4 -1.02 35.85 36.59
C LYS A 4 -0.71 34.71 35.61
N MET A 5 -0.53 33.53 36.19
CA MET A 5 -0.63 32.23 35.52
C MET A 5 -2.06 32.01 35.05
N SER A 6 -2.25 31.42 33.87
CA SER A 6 -3.48 30.69 33.56
C SER A 6 -3.09 29.39 32.87
N PHE A 7 -3.01 28.33 33.68
CA PHE A 7 -2.94 26.93 33.29
C PHE A 7 -4.33 26.48 32.82
N ILE A 8 -4.43 25.84 31.65
CA ILE A 8 -5.53 24.91 31.37
C ILE A 8 -4.92 23.65 30.75
N THR A 9 -4.62 22.72 31.65
CA THR A 9 -4.31 21.32 31.36
C THR A 9 -5.64 20.57 31.35
N CYS A 10 -6.06 20.01 30.21
CA CYS A 10 -7.13 19.01 30.16
C CYS A 10 -6.51 17.64 29.93
N ALA A 11 -6.12 16.99 31.02
CA ALA A 11 -5.91 15.55 31.07
C ALA A 11 -7.23 14.92 31.53
N PHE A 12 -7.91 14.19 30.63
CA PHE A 12 -8.94 13.24 31.02
C PHE A 12 -8.44 11.83 30.72
N LEU A 13 -7.99 11.19 31.79
CA LEU A 13 -7.77 9.77 31.94
C LEU A 13 -9.12 9.04 31.86
N LEU A 14 -9.28 8.13 30.90
CA LEU A 14 -10.24 7.03 31.02
C LEU A 14 -9.46 5.72 31.06
N ILE A 15 -9.14 5.34 32.29
CA ILE A 15 -8.69 4.00 32.68
C ILE A 15 -9.95 3.24 33.10
N GLY A 16 -10.09 2.01 32.62
CA GLY A 16 -11.09 1.04 33.08
C GLY A 16 -11.63 0.27 31.88
N GLY A 17 -11.48 -1.03 31.76
CA GLY A 17 -11.06 -2.05 32.72
C GLY A 17 -11.67 -3.36 32.21
N CYS A 18 -10.86 -4.42 32.20
CA CYS A 18 -11.20 -5.76 31.75
C CYS A 18 -12.49 -6.29 32.38
N ALA A 19 -13.42 -6.79 31.58
CA ALA A 19 -14.39 -7.78 32.01
C ALA A 19 -13.88 -9.16 31.59
N ALA A 20 -13.41 -9.93 32.57
CA ALA A 20 -13.20 -11.37 32.47
C ALA A 20 -14.50 -12.09 32.85
N GLN A 21 -14.90 -13.14 32.12
CA GLN A 21 -15.68 -14.28 32.63
C GLN A 21 -15.78 -15.42 31.58
N PRO A 22 -16.14 -16.67 31.95
CA PRO A 22 -15.20 -17.77 31.98
C PRO A 22 -15.66 -19.03 31.18
N GLU A 23 -14.77 -20.03 31.17
CA GLU A 23 -15.04 -21.48 31.19
C GLU A 23 -15.97 -22.15 30.15
N GLN A 24 -15.30 -22.86 29.23
CA GLN A 24 -15.48 -24.28 28.89
C GLN A 24 -16.70 -25.00 29.49
N SER A 25 -17.66 -25.37 28.64
CA SER A 25 -18.59 -26.46 28.91
C SER A 25 -18.63 -27.40 27.71
N ASP A 26 -18.16 -28.61 27.98
CA ASP A 26 -18.28 -29.80 27.14
C ASP A 26 -19.76 -30.21 27.12
N THR A 27 -20.38 -30.26 25.94
CA THR A 27 -21.57 -31.10 25.72
C THR A 27 -21.55 -31.57 24.27
N THR A 28 -21.28 -32.85 24.13
CA THR A 28 -21.44 -33.61 22.90
C THR A 28 -22.93 -33.70 22.59
N ASP A 29 -23.36 -33.16 21.45
CA ASP A 29 -24.60 -33.58 20.81
C ASP A 29 -24.34 -33.84 19.32
N ASN A 30 -24.37 -35.13 18.98
CA ASN A 30 -24.30 -35.63 17.63
C ASN A 30 -25.56 -35.21 16.86
N VAL A 31 -25.46 -34.20 16.01
CA VAL A 31 -26.44 -33.99 14.93
C VAL A 31 -25.68 -33.98 13.61
N ALA A 32 -25.63 -35.16 12.99
CA ALA A 32 -25.28 -35.30 11.60
C ALA A 32 -26.43 -34.72 10.76
N LEU A 33 -26.28 -33.49 10.28
CA LEU A 33 -27.02 -33.02 9.12
C LEU A 33 -26.02 -32.53 8.07
N ASN A 34 -25.88 -33.39 7.07
CA ASN A 34 -25.15 -33.19 5.83
C ASN A 34 -25.71 -31.96 5.10
N ASP A 35 -24.98 -30.85 5.09
CA ASP A 35 -25.11 -29.86 4.02
C ASP A 35 -23.72 -29.42 3.56
N LYS A 36 -23.25 -30.17 2.56
CA LYS A 36 -22.48 -29.68 1.43
C LYS A 36 -21.30 -28.79 1.83
N THR A 37 -20.16 -29.45 1.99
CA THR A 37 -18.83 -28.89 1.81
C THR A 37 -18.85 -27.89 0.66
N ARG A 38 -19.04 -26.60 0.98
CA ARG A 38 -18.70 -25.51 0.07
C ARG A 38 -17.19 -25.52 0.10
N GLN A 39 -16.61 -26.39 -0.72
CA GLN A 39 -15.32 -26.10 -1.35
C GLN A 39 -15.52 -24.74 -2.00
N VAL A 40 -15.23 -23.69 -1.24
CA VAL A 40 -14.77 -22.45 -1.83
C VAL A 40 -13.48 -22.90 -2.46
N ASN A 41 -13.57 -23.33 -3.72
CA ASN A 41 -12.46 -23.23 -4.64
C ASN A 41 -12.06 -21.76 -4.50
N ALA A 42 -11.02 -21.51 -3.71
CA ALA A 42 -10.24 -20.31 -3.84
C ALA A 42 -9.78 -20.38 -5.29
N VAL A 43 -10.56 -19.74 -6.17
CA VAL A 43 -10.09 -19.39 -7.48
C VAL A 43 -8.92 -18.48 -7.15
N GLU A 44 -7.72 -19.04 -7.15
CA GLU A 44 -6.48 -18.29 -7.19
C GLU A 44 -6.62 -17.40 -8.41
N THR A 45 -7.13 -16.20 -8.19
CA THR A 45 -7.18 -15.19 -9.22
C THR A 45 -5.72 -14.97 -9.57
N PRO A 46 -5.33 -15.13 -10.84
CA PRO A 46 -3.97 -14.84 -11.25
C PRO A 46 -3.71 -13.41 -10.82
N THR A 47 -2.82 -13.21 -9.85
CA THR A 47 -2.44 -11.88 -9.41
C THR A 47 -1.64 -11.29 -10.55
N LYS A 48 -2.35 -10.61 -11.46
CA LYS A 48 -1.73 -9.94 -12.60
C LYS A 48 -0.73 -8.94 -12.04
N SER A 49 0.53 -9.05 -12.45
CA SER A 49 1.56 -8.08 -12.07
C SER A 49 1.10 -6.66 -12.40
N PRO A 50 1.35 -5.68 -11.52
CA PRO A 50 0.94 -4.31 -11.74
C PRO A 50 1.62 -3.75 -12.99
N THR A 51 0.91 -2.88 -13.70
CA THR A 51 1.50 -2.14 -14.83
C THR A 51 2.47 -1.08 -14.33
N ALA A 52 3.41 -0.63 -15.16
CA ALA A 52 4.32 0.46 -14.82
C ALA A 52 3.56 1.73 -14.40
N MET A 53 2.45 2.06 -15.08
CA MET A 53 1.58 3.18 -14.71
C MET A 53 0.99 3.03 -13.30
N GLN A 54 0.50 1.82 -12.95
CA GLN A 54 -0.03 1.55 -11.61
C GLN A 54 1.05 1.71 -10.54
N ILE A 55 2.27 1.25 -10.82
CA ILE A 55 3.42 1.40 -9.92
C ILE A 55 3.76 2.87 -9.67
N LEU A 56 3.84 3.69 -10.71
CA LEU A 56 4.16 5.12 -10.56
C LEU A 56 3.08 5.83 -9.73
N LYS A 57 1.80 5.50 -9.96
CA LYS A 57 0.68 6.04 -9.18
C LYS A 57 0.73 5.62 -7.72
N SER A 58 0.94 4.33 -7.44
CA SER A 58 1.00 3.82 -6.06
C SER A 58 2.24 4.29 -5.31
N SER A 59 3.32 4.63 -6.02
CA SER A 59 4.56 5.14 -5.44
C SER A 59 4.55 6.66 -5.23
N GLY A 60 3.45 7.35 -5.57
CA GLY A 60 3.36 8.81 -5.47
C GLY A 60 4.27 9.55 -6.46
N LEU A 61 4.74 8.87 -7.50
CA LEU A 61 5.65 9.43 -8.51
C LEU A 61 4.93 10.05 -9.70
N MET A 62 3.61 9.92 -9.76
CA MET A 62 2.73 10.54 -10.76
C MET A 62 1.84 11.60 -10.10
N PRO A 63 2.38 12.76 -9.69
CA PRO A 63 1.54 13.88 -9.30
C PRO A 63 0.75 14.35 -10.51
N ASP A 64 -0.51 14.76 -10.28
CA ASP A 64 -1.37 15.46 -11.25
C ASP A 64 -1.52 14.80 -12.63
N ASP A 65 -1.37 13.47 -12.71
CA ASP A 65 -1.40 12.69 -13.94
C ASP A 65 -0.38 13.17 -15.01
N ASN A 66 0.81 13.62 -14.58
CA ASN A 66 1.86 14.21 -15.44
C ASN A 66 2.46 13.30 -16.53
N TYR A 67 2.04 12.04 -16.64
CA TYR A 67 2.51 11.11 -17.65
C TYR A 67 1.39 10.67 -18.60
N VAL A 68 1.72 10.53 -19.88
CA VAL A 68 0.82 10.03 -20.93
C VAL A 68 0.85 8.50 -20.97
N SER A 69 2.04 7.94 -20.83
CA SER A 69 2.30 6.50 -20.88
C SER A 69 3.41 6.15 -19.89
N ALA A 70 3.50 4.89 -19.51
CA ALA A 70 4.60 4.35 -18.74
C ALA A 70 4.76 2.86 -19.03
N ASP A 71 5.97 2.44 -19.34
CA ASP A 71 6.31 1.06 -19.70
C ASP A 71 7.58 0.61 -18.99
N PHE A 72 7.72 -0.70 -18.77
CA PHE A 72 8.98 -1.25 -18.29
C PHE A 72 10.02 -1.23 -19.42
N ILE A 73 11.24 -0.85 -19.09
CA ILE A 73 12.35 -0.92 -20.04
C ILE A 73 12.66 -2.39 -20.31
N PRO A 74 12.72 -2.85 -21.58
CA PRO A 74 13.09 -4.22 -21.91
C PRO A 74 14.44 -4.61 -21.31
N ASN A 75 14.56 -5.88 -20.90
CA ASN A 75 15.78 -6.44 -20.29
C ASN A 75 16.22 -5.77 -18.95
N SER A 76 15.31 -5.06 -18.28
CA SER A 76 15.56 -4.48 -16.95
C SER A 76 15.02 -5.32 -15.78
N ASP A 77 14.51 -6.52 -16.04
CA ASP A 77 13.82 -7.36 -15.04
C ASP A 77 12.69 -6.61 -14.31
N ASN A 78 11.99 -5.72 -15.02
CA ASN A 78 10.95 -4.83 -14.48
C ASN A 78 11.43 -3.88 -13.37
N THR A 79 12.74 -3.62 -13.29
CA THR A 79 13.33 -2.69 -12.30
C THR A 79 13.52 -1.27 -12.84
N MET A 80 13.22 -1.04 -14.12
CA MET A 80 13.26 0.29 -14.72
C MET A 80 11.98 0.58 -15.49
N ILE A 81 11.45 1.79 -15.31
CA ILE A 81 10.26 2.30 -16.00
C ILE A 81 10.66 3.51 -16.83
N VAL A 82 10.18 3.60 -18.06
CA VAL A 82 10.22 4.82 -18.87
C VAL A 82 8.80 5.38 -18.94
N ALA A 83 8.64 6.69 -18.69
CA ALA A 83 7.37 7.38 -18.75
C ALA A 83 7.44 8.57 -19.71
N ASP A 84 6.42 8.71 -20.56
CA ASP A 84 6.26 9.87 -21.43
C ASP A 84 5.65 11.02 -20.64
N ILE A 85 6.36 12.15 -20.57
CA ILE A 85 5.88 13.33 -19.85
C ILE A 85 4.80 14.01 -20.71
N ARG A 86 3.70 14.40 -20.07
CA ARG A 86 2.62 15.13 -20.73
C ARG A 86 3.09 16.51 -21.18
N ASP A 87 2.59 16.96 -22.33
CA ASP A 87 2.76 18.32 -22.88
C ASP A 87 4.20 18.73 -23.24
N VAL A 88 5.19 17.86 -23.04
CA VAL A 88 6.59 18.10 -23.43
C VAL A 88 7.18 16.85 -24.11
N PRO A 89 8.05 16.99 -25.11
CA PRO A 89 8.67 15.86 -25.81
C PRO A 89 9.81 15.23 -24.97
N CYS A 90 9.52 14.92 -23.71
CA CYS A 90 10.47 14.39 -22.74
C CYS A 90 10.02 13.03 -22.20
N LYS A 91 10.99 12.22 -21.82
CA LYS A 91 10.81 10.94 -21.13
C LYS A 91 11.52 10.98 -19.79
N MET A 92 10.88 10.43 -18.76
CA MET A 92 11.46 10.22 -17.43
C MET A 92 11.74 8.74 -17.23
N ILE A 93 12.95 8.40 -16.79
CA ILE A 93 13.31 7.05 -16.38
C ILE A 93 13.24 6.97 -14.86
N PHE A 94 12.55 5.95 -14.36
CA PHE A 94 12.53 5.59 -12.95
C PHE A 94 13.26 4.27 -12.74
N ARG A 95 13.86 4.12 -11.56
CA ARG A 95 14.58 2.91 -11.16
C ARG A 95 14.06 2.41 -9.82
N TYR A 96 13.88 1.10 -9.73
CA TYR A 96 13.61 0.41 -8.48
C TYR A 96 14.92 0.23 -7.71
N ILE A 97 14.91 0.60 -6.43
CA ILE A 97 16.07 0.54 -5.56
C ILE A 97 15.69 -0.23 -4.30
N THR A 98 16.50 -1.25 -3.99
CA THR A 98 16.43 -2.01 -2.75
C THR A 98 17.50 -1.53 -1.80
N THR A 99 17.09 -1.18 -0.58
CA THR A 99 17.99 -0.77 0.49
C THR A 99 17.70 -1.55 1.77
N THR A 100 18.58 -1.45 2.76
CA THR A 100 18.33 -2.02 4.10
C THR A 100 17.08 -1.46 4.78
N ASN A 101 16.64 -0.27 4.37
CA ASN A 101 15.51 0.45 4.96
C ASN A 101 14.20 0.25 4.17
N GLY A 102 14.23 -0.63 3.16
CA GLY A 102 13.10 -0.93 2.30
C GLY A 102 13.37 -0.61 0.84
N ASP A 103 12.34 -0.89 0.04
CA ASP A 103 12.36 -0.78 -1.40
C ASP A 103 11.52 0.39 -1.88
N TYR A 104 11.98 1.08 -2.92
CA TYR A 104 11.26 2.22 -3.48
C TYR A 104 11.63 2.49 -4.92
N TRP A 105 10.77 3.23 -5.61
CA TRP A 105 11.01 3.76 -6.94
C TRP A 105 11.58 5.17 -6.83
N MET A 106 12.58 5.49 -7.64
CA MET A 106 13.16 6.84 -7.71
C MET A 106 13.22 7.34 -9.15
N PRO A 107 12.99 8.65 -9.38
CA PRO A 107 13.38 9.29 -10.64
C PRO A 107 14.89 9.16 -10.83
N ASN A 108 15.32 8.74 -12.02
CA ASN A 108 16.72 8.46 -12.32
C ASN A 108 17.27 9.43 -13.37
N GLN A 109 16.59 9.59 -14.51
CA GLN A 109 17.06 10.43 -15.62
C GLN A 109 15.89 11.05 -16.38
N ILE A 110 16.09 12.23 -16.95
CA ILE A 110 15.15 12.87 -17.88
C ILE A 110 15.87 13.14 -19.20
N GLY A 111 15.21 12.82 -20.31
CA GLY A 111 15.72 13.10 -21.66
C GLY A 111 14.63 13.69 -22.53
N CYS A 112 14.94 14.77 -23.25
CA CYS A 112 14.01 15.44 -24.15
C CYS A 112 14.52 15.36 -25.58
N SER A 113 13.62 15.11 -26.53
CA SER A 113 13.93 15.34 -27.94
C SER A 113 13.79 16.83 -28.23
N PRO A 114 14.75 17.44 -28.96
CA PRO A 114 14.59 18.78 -29.50
C PRO A 114 13.47 18.82 -30.56
#